data_AF-A0A915B752-F1
#
_entry.id   AF-A0A915B752-F1
#
_cell.length_a   1.000
_cell.length_b   1.000
_cell.length_c   1.000
_cell.angle_alpha   90.00
_cell.angle_beta   90.00
_cell.angle_gamma   90.00
#
_symmetry.space_group_name_H-M   'P 1'
#
loop_
_entity.id
_entity.type
_entity.pdbx_description
1 polymer ?
#
loop_
_entity_poly.entity_id
_entity_poly.type
_entity_poly.pdbx_seq_one_letter_code
_entity_poly.pdbx_strand_id
1 'polypeptide(L)'
;MTLKLREATGEDSLELFVETMVVAAEYRFTYNEVAQVGKPVMFSLENAGDGVTEVTVSDPSGREYVLAVSEDGKTHRAEFQPKTNGLHAVSVLWNGAPIVGSPFTFSVRPRAGPLKIWGRGIAKEGIRIF
;
A
#
# COMPACT_ATOMS: atom_id res chain seq x y z
N MET A 1 34.27 9.86 -37.58
CA MET A 1 35.70 9.63 -37.27
C MET A 1 36.18 10.83 -36.49
N THR A 2 36.15 10.82 -35.16
CA THR A 2 37.32 10.39 -34.37
C THR A 2 36.84 10.04 -32.96
N LEU A 3 36.96 8.77 -32.58
CA LEU A 3 36.78 8.30 -31.21
C LEU A 3 38.07 8.63 -30.44
N LYS A 4 38.00 9.43 -29.38
CA LYS A 4 39.08 9.47 -28.38
C LYS A 4 38.74 8.50 -27.26
N LEU A 5 39.32 7.31 -27.36
CA LEU A 5 39.41 6.35 -26.27
C LEU A 5 40.39 6.93 -25.23
N ARG A 6 39.90 7.26 -24.04
CA ARG A 6 40.74 7.44 -22.87
C ARG A 6 40.54 6.20 -22.00
N GLU A 7 41.58 5.41 -21.90
CA GLU A 7 41.70 4.33 -20.93
C GLU A 7 41.50 4.90 -19.53
N ALA A 8 40.42 4.48 -18.87
CA ALA A 8 40.23 4.64 -17.44
C ALA A 8 40.46 3.27 -16.81
N THR A 9 41.65 3.12 -16.25
CA THR A 9 42.05 2.05 -15.34
C THR A 9 41.15 1.99 -14.13
N GLY A 10 40.67 0.80 -13.80
CA GLY A 10 40.45 0.30 -12.44
C GLY A 10 39.44 1.04 -11.55
N GLU A 11 38.33 0.34 -11.28
CA GLU A 11 37.39 0.60 -10.17
C GLU A 11 36.49 1.85 -10.27
N ASP A 12 35.91 2.09 -11.45
CA ASP A 12 34.71 2.94 -11.55
C ASP A 12 33.75 2.48 -12.67
N SER A 13 33.57 1.16 -12.77
CA SER A 13 32.68 0.54 -13.77
C SER A 13 31.21 0.49 -13.35
N LEU A 14 30.75 1.38 -12.47
CA LEU A 14 29.37 1.40 -11.99
C LEU A 14 28.73 2.80 -11.86
N GLU A 15 29.31 3.86 -12.41
CA GLU A 15 28.51 5.04 -12.75
C GLU A 15 27.79 4.80 -14.08
N LEU A 16 26.93 3.78 -14.07
CA LEU A 16 25.90 3.56 -15.07
C LEU A 16 24.92 4.72 -14.93
N PHE A 17 25.18 5.81 -15.66
CA PHE A 17 24.26 6.89 -16.01
C PHE A 17 22.92 6.84 -15.25
N VAL A 18 22.88 7.38 -14.02
CA VAL A 18 21.61 7.69 -13.34
C VAL A 18 21.16 9.08 -13.78
N GLU A 19 21.21 9.34 -15.09
CA GLU A 19 20.68 10.59 -15.64
C GLU A 19 19.22 10.40 -16.02
N THR A 20 18.36 11.05 -15.24
CA THR A 20 17.02 11.51 -15.62
C THR A 20 15.92 10.44 -15.67
N MET A 21 15.29 10.24 -14.50
CA MET A 21 13.83 10.41 -14.30
C MET A 21 13.46 10.09 -12.85
N VAL A 22 14.00 10.85 -11.89
CA VAL A 22 13.26 11.14 -10.67
C VAL A 22 12.31 12.30 -11.00
N VAL A 23 11.43 12.11 -11.98
CA VAL A 23 10.16 12.85 -11.93
C VAL A 23 9.38 12.12 -10.86
N ALA A 24 9.73 12.38 -9.61
CA ALA A 24 8.86 12.14 -8.48
C ALA A 24 7.65 13.03 -8.74
N ALA A 25 6.70 12.52 -9.52
CA ALA A 25 5.36 12.98 -9.37
C ALA A 25 5.02 12.75 -7.90
N GLU A 26 4.52 13.79 -7.25
CA GLU A 26 4.12 13.78 -5.85
C GLU A 26 2.83 12.96 -5.70
N TYR A 27 2.88 11.69 -6.12
CA TYR A 27 1.83 10.73 -5.93
C TYR A 27 1.70 10.46 -4.43
N ARG A 28 0.47 10.56 -3.92
CA ARG A 28 0.19 10.29 -2.50
C ARG A 28 -0.61 9.00 -2.42
N PHE A 29 0.04 7.94 -1.94
CA PHE A 29 -0.63 6.69 -1.64
C PHE A 29 -1.16 6.71 -0.21
N THR A 30 -2.47 6.52 -0.07
CA THR A 30 -3.19 6.48 1.21
C THR A 30 -3.85 5.11 1.38
N TYR A 31 -3.61 4.48 2.52
CA TYR A 31 -4.16 3.18 2.89
C TYR A 31 -4.35 3.08 4.41
N ASN A 32 -5.13 2.09 4.85
CA ASN A 32 -5.27 1.76 6.28
C ASN A 32 -4.27 0.66 6.66
N GLU A 33 -3.38 0.94 7.61
CA GLU A 33 -2.42 -0.05 8.14
C GLU A 33 -3.11 -1.21 8.88
N VAL A 34 -4.34 -0.99 9.34
CA VAL A 34 -5.16 -1.99 10.03
C VAL A 34 -6.53 -2.11 9.37
N ALA A 35 -6.90 -3.34 9.03
CA ALA A 35 -8.19 -3.69 8.45
C ALA A 35 -8.90 -4.77 9.27
N GLN A 36 -10.18 -5.02 8.99
CA GLN A 36 -10.95 -6.09 9.61
C GLN A 36 -11.46 -7.08 8.55
N VAL A 37 -11.45 -8.37 8.89
CA VAL A 37 -12.01 -9.41 8.01
C VAL A 37 -13.47 -9.08 7.67
N GLY A 38 -13.79 -9.12 6.37
CA GLY A 38 -15.12 -8.83 5.84
C GLY A 38 -15.52 -7.35 5.85
N LYS A 39 -14.61 -6.42 6.16
CA LYS A 39 -14.83 -4.98 5.97
C LYS A 39 -14.04 -4.49 4.75
N PRO A 40 -14.64 -3.66 3.87
CA PRO A 40 -13.91 -3.12 2.73
C PRO A 40 -12.77 -2.21 3.19
N VAL A 41 -11.66 -2.28 2.48
CA VAL A 41 -10.45 -1.47 2.64
C VAL A 41 -10.25 -0.70 1.34
N MET A 42 -10.04 0.61 1.47
CA MET A 42 -9.79 1.48 0.33
C MET A 42 -8.30 1.78 0.21
N PHE A 43 -7.80 1.70 -1.01
CA PHE A 43 -6.48 2.17 -1.42
C PHE A 43 -6.69 3.35 -2.36
N SER A 44 -6.04 4.48 -2.08
CA SER A 44 -6.13 5.69 -2.92
C SER A 44 -4.74 6.13 -3.34
N LEU A 45 -4.55 6.34 -4.64
CA LEU A 45 -3.36 6.95 -5.22
C LEU A 45 -3.77 8.30 -5.81
N GLU A 46 -3.43 9.37 -5.09
CA GLU A 46 -3.74 10.75 -5.49
C GLU A 46 -2.59 11.34 -6.33
N ASN A 47 -2.91 12.35 -7.14
CA ASN A 47 -2.00 13.01 -8.08
C ASN A 47 -1.42 12.11 -9.18
N ALA A 48 -2.00 10.92 -9.37
CA ALA A 48 -1.57 9.94 -10.35
C ALA A 48 -1.56 10.54 -11.78
N GLY A 49 -2.54 11.40 -12.11
CA GLY A 49 -2.66 11.95 -13.47
C GLY A 49 -3.21 10.91 -14.45
N ASP A 50 -2.98 11.12 -15.74
CA ASP A 50 -3.52 10.31 -16.84
C ASP A 50 -2.61 9.11 -17.17
N GLY A 51 -2.47 8.17 -16.24
CA GLY A 51 -1.69 6.95 -16.42
C GLY A 51 -2.39 5.73 -15.85
N VAL A 52 -1.79 4.55 -16.02
CA VAL A 52 -2.40 3.28 -15.62
C VAL A 52 -1.91 2.88 -14.23
N THR A 53 -2.83 2.68 -13.29
CA THR A 53 -2.52 2.09 -11.98
C THR A 53 -2.89 0.61 -11.95
N GLU A 54 -2.00 -0.22 -11.44
CA GLU A 54 -2.28 -1.61 -11.11
C GLU A 54 -2.11 -1.82 -9.61
N VAL A 55 -3.12 -2.41 -8.96
CA VAL A 55 -3.09 -2.70 -7.52
C VAL A 55 -3.29 -4.19 -7.31
N THR A 56 -2.32 -4.83 -6.69
CA THR A 56 -2.33 -6.27 -6.39
C THR A 56 -2.16 -6.47 -4.89
N VAL A 57 -3.02 -7.28 -4.27
CA VAL A 57 -2.91 -7.64 -2.85
C VAL A 57 -2.50 -9.10 -2.71
N SER A 58 -1.45 -9.38 -1.94
CA SER A 58 -1.02 -10.71 -1.56
C SER A 58 -1.45 -11.02 -0.13
N ASP A 59 -2.12 -12.15 0.08
CA ASP A 59 -2.55 -12.63 1.39
C ASP A 59 -1.47 -13.50 2.08
N PRO A 60 -1.54 -13.71 3.40
CA PRO A 60 -0.54 -14.51 4.12
C PRO A 60 -0.50 -16.00 3.70
N SER A 61 -1.51 -16.48 2.97
CA SER A 61 -1.56 -17.82 2.37
C SER A 61 -0.88 -17.86 0.99
N GLY A 62 -0.35 -16.74 0.50
CA GLY A 62 0.34 -16.62 -0.79
C GLY A 62 -0.58 -16.46 -2.00
N ARG A 63 -1.87 -16.14 -1.83
CA ARG A 63 -2.75 -15.83 -2.97
C ARG A 63 -2.69 -14.35 -3.29
N GLU A 64 -2.78 -14.06 -4.56
CA GLU A 64 -2.73 -12.70 -5.10
C GLU A 64 -4.10 -12.30 -5.65
N TYR A 65 -4.47 -11.06 -5.43
CA TYR A 65 -5.74 -10.46 -5.81
C TYR A 65 -5.46 -9.19 -6.60
N VAL A 66 -5.70 -9.23 -7.90
CA VAL A 66 -5.68 -8.04 -8.76
C VAL A 66 -6.97 -7.27 -8.52
N LEU A 67 -6.86 -6.01 -8.11
CA LEU A 67 -8.00 -5.16 -7.80
C LEU A 67 -8.38 -4.32 -9.02
N ALA A 68 -9.69 -4.13 -9.19
CA ALA A 68 -10.18 -3.13 -10.14
C ALA A 68 -9.90 -1.73 -9.61
N VAL A 69 -9.26 -0.90 -10.43
CA VAL A 69 -9.01 0.51 -10.13
C VAL A 69 -10.10 1.36 -10.77
N SER A 70 -10.67 2.26 -9.98
CA SER A 70 -11.60 3.30 -10.42
C SER A 70 -10.87 4.63 -10.48
N GLU A 71 -10.98 5.32 -11.61
CA GLU A 71 -10.30 6.58 -11.87
C GLU A 71 -11.28 7.75 -11.69
N ASP A 72 -10.93 8.68 -10.80
CA ASP A 72 -11.67 9.91 -10.51
C ASP A 72 -10.73 11.11 -10.73
N GLY A 73 -10.64 11.55 -11.98
CA GLY A 73 -9.70 12.59 -12.40
C GLY A 73 -8.24 12.17 -12.18
N LYS A 74 -7.55 12.84 -11.25
CA LYS A 74 -6.15 12.52 -10.90
C LYS A 74 -6.03 11.53 -9.73
N THR A 75 -7.14 10.95 -9.28
CA THR A 75 -7.19 10.04 -8.14
C THR A 75 -7.60 8.64 -8.58
N HIS A 76 -6.77 7.66 -8.29
CA HIS A 76 -7.01 6.25 -8.60
C HIS A 76 -7.39 5.53 -7.30
N ARG A 77 -8.51 4.80 -7.29
CA ARG A 77 -9.03 4.13 -6.09
C ARG A 77 -9.27 2.65 -6.34
N ALA A 78 -8.86 1.81 -5.40
CA ALA A 78 -9.15 0.38 -5.42
C ALA A 78 -9.77 -0.06 -4.09
N GLU A 79 -10.75 -0.96 -4.15
CA GLU A 79 -11.38 -1.55 -2.97
C GLU A 79 -10.99 -3.03 -2.82
N PHE A 80 -10.66 -3.44 -1.59
CA PHE A 80 -10.41 -4.83 -1.25
C PHE A 80 -11.16 -5.24 0.01
N GLN A 81 -11.79 -6.41 -0.02
CA GLN A 81 -12.44 -6.99 1.16
C GLN A 81 -11.67 -8.25 1.62
N PRO A 82 -10.81 -8.14 2.66
CA PRO A 82 -10.01 -9.26 3.12
C PRO A 82 -10.88 -10.37 3.71
N LYS A 83 -10.57 -11.61 3.33
CA LYS A 83 -11.25 -12.83 3.81
C LYS A 83 -10.46 -13.57 4.89
N THR A 84 -9.14 -13.37 4.91
CA THR A 84 -8.21 -14.03 5.84
C THR A 84 -7.64 -12.98 6.81
N ASN A 85 -7.42 -13.37 8.06
CA ASN A 85 -6.69 -12.51 9.01
C ASN A 85 -5.18 -12.66 8.82
N GLY A 86 -4.42 -11.67 9.26
CA GLY A 86 -2.96 -11.68 9.20
C GLY A 86 -2.38 -10.55 8.36
N LEU A 87 -1.08 -10.63 8.11
CA LEU A 87 -0.33 -9.63 7.37
C LEU A 87 -0.57 -9.82 5.87
N HIS A 88 -1.09 -8.77 5.23
CA HIS A 88 -1.26 -8.72 3.78
C HIS A 88 -0.27 -7.71 3.22
N ALA A 89 0.15 -7.93 1.97
CA ALA A 89 0.97 -7.00 1.22
C ALA A 89 0.16 -6.44 0.05
N VAL A 90 0.31 -5.15 -0.24
CA VAL A 90 -0.27 -4.49 -1.41
C VAL A 90 0.84 -3.91 -2.27
N SER A 91 0.92 -4.40 -3.49
CA SER A 91 1.81 -3.94 -4.53
C SER A 91 1.04 -2.96 -5.42
N VAL A 92 1.57 -1.75 -5.55
CA VAL A 92 1.01 -0.71 -6.41
C VAL A 92 2.03 -0.37 -7.49
N LEU A 93 1.60 -0.48 -8.74
CA LEU A 93 2.38 -0.11 -9.92
C LEU A 93 1.67 1.06 -10.61
N TRP A 94 2.48 2.00 -11.09
CA TRP A 94 2.07 3.15 -11.86
C TRP A 94 2.81 3.16 -13.19
N ASN A 95 2.07 3.10 -14.31
CA ASN A 95 2.62 2.94 -15.66
C ASN A 95 3.65 1.81 -15.78
N GLY A 96 3.37 0.67 -15.14
CA GLY A 96 4.24 -0.50 -15.11
C GLY A 96 5.46 -0.41 -14.19
N ALA A 97 5.67 0.70 -13.49
CA ALA A 97 6.74 0.87 -12.51
C ALA A 97 6.19 0.85 -11.07
N PRO A 98 6.81 0.14 -10.12
CA PRO A 98 6.37 0.17 -8.72
C PRO A 98 6.53 1.58 -8.14
N ILE A 99 5.52 2.05 -7.40
CA ILE A 99 5.63 3.32 -6.67
C ILE A 99 6.61 3.17 -5.50
N VAL A 100 7.19 4.30 -5.05
CA VAL A 100 8.10 4.31 -3.91
C VAL A 100 7.38 3.77 -2.66
N GLY A 101 8.00 2.80 -1.98
CA GLY A 101 7.44 2.14 -0.80
C GLY A 101 6.58 0.91 -1.09
N SER A 102 6.26 0.64 -2.36
CA SER A 102 5.65 -0.62 -2.77
C SER A 102 6.67 -1.77 -2.66
N PRO A 103 6.30 -2.94 -2.10
CA PRO A 103 4.99 -3.29 -1.56
C PRO A 103 4.75 -2.75 -0.13
N PHE A 104 3.52 -2.31 0.14
CA PHE A 104 3.09 -1.86 1.46
C PHE A 104 2.44 -3.00 2.24
N THR A 105 2.62 -3.05 3.56
CA THR A 105 2.01 -4.09 4.39
C THR A 105 0.89 -3.54 5.27
N PHE A 106 -0.21 -4.29 5.40
CA PHE A 106 -1.30 -3.95 6.31
C PHE A 106 -1.78 -5.18 7.09
N SER A 107 -2.17 -4.98 8.34
CA SER A 107 -2.60 -6.03 9.26
C SER A 107 -4.12 -6.19 9.23
N VAL A 108 -4.62 -7.36 8.81
CA VAL A 108 -6.04 -7.69 8.91
C VAL A 108 -6.32 -8.40 10.24
N ARG A 109 -7.18 -7.80 11.05
CA ARG A 109 -7.67 -8.36 12.32
C ARG A 109 -8.97 -9.13 12.12
N PRO A 110 -9.24 -10.17 12.93
CA PRO A 110 -10.55 -10.82 12.92
C PRO A 110 -11.63 -9.81 13.30
N ARG A 111 -12.85 -10.02 12.81
CA ARG A 111 -14.02 -9.26 13.27
C ARG A 111 -14.11 -9.41 14.79
N ALA A 112 -14.12 -8.30 15.52
CA ALA A 112 -14.41 -8.33 16.95
C ALA A 112 -15.84 -8.87 17.13
N GLY A 113 -15.96 -10.11 17.61
CA GLY A 113 -17.21 -10.58 18.20
C GLY A 113 -17.53 -9.78 19.46
N PRO A 114 -18.75 -9.85 20.00
CA PRO A 114 -19.04 -9.24 21.29
C PRO A 114 -18.09 -9.85 22.33
N LEU A 115 -17.17 -9.05 22.88
CA LEU A 115 -16.43 -9.45 24.07
C LEU A 115 -17.46 -9.61 25.19
N LYS A 116 -17.79 -10.86 25.51
CA LYS A 116 -18.60 -11.18 26.68
C LYS A 116 -17.70 -11.08 27.90
N ILE A 117 -17.52 -9.86 28.39
CA ILE A 117 -16.73 -9.58 29.58
C ILE A 117 -17.55 -10.06 30.79
N TRP A 118 -17.21 -11.22 31.34
CA TRP A 118 -17.69 -11.62 32.65
C TRP A 118 -16.74 -11.04 33.71
N GLY A 119 -17.23 -10.06 34.46
CA GLY A 119 -16.53 -9.52 35.63
C GLY A 119 -17.56 -9.14 36.68
N ARG A 120 -17.38 -9.63 37.92
CA ARG A 120 -18.09 -9.12 39.10
C ARG A 120 -17.59 -7.68 39.33
N GLY A 121 -18.15 -6.69 38.63
CA GLY A 121 -17.70 -5.31 38.78
C GLY A 121 -18.12 -4.31 37.69
N ILE A 122 -18.77 -4.73 36.60
CA ILE A 122 -19.35 -3.78 35.63
C ILE A 122 -20.74 -3.32 36.09
N ALA A 123 -20.82 -2.61 37.21
CA ALA A 123 -22.04 -1.94 37.61
C ALA A 123 -22.29 -0.74 36.67
N LYS A 124 -23.31 -0.87 35.82
CA LYS A 124 -23.86 0.24 35.04
C LYS A 124 -24.75 1.12 35.92
N GLU A 125 -24.17 1.84 36.87
CA GLU A 125 -24.92 2.92 37.50
C GLU A 125 -24.00 4.08 37.89
N GLY A 126 -24.39 5.27 37.43
CA GLY A 126 -23.61 6.48 37.55
C GLY A 126 -23.41 6.88 39.00
N ILE A 127 -22.17 7.16 39.35
CA ILE A 127 -21.81 7.78 40.62
C ILE A 127 -22.34 9.22 40.57
N ARG A 128 -23.46 9.49 41.26
CA ARG A 128 -23.87 10.83 41.66
C ARG A 128 -23.17 11.15 42.98
N ILE A 129 -22.16 12.00 42.92
CA ILE A 129 -21.62 12.67 44.11
C ILE A 129 -22.50 13.89 44.42
N PHE A 130 -22.90 14.01 45.70
CA PHE A 130 -23.43 15.24 46.29
C PHE A 130 -22.29 16.02 46.93
#